data_AF-A0A3M1N010-F1
#
_entry.id   AF-A0A3M1N010-F1
#
_cell.length_a   1.000
_cell.length_b   1.000
_cell.length_c   1.000
_cell.angle_alpha   90.00
_cell.angle_beta   90.00
_cell.angle_gamma   90.00
#
_symmetry.space_group_name_H-M   'P 1'
#
loop_
_entity.id
_entity.type
_entity.pdbx_description
1 polymer ?
#
loop_
_entity_poly.entity_id
_entity_poly.type
_entity_poly.pdbx_seq_one_letter_code
_entity_poly.pdbx_strand_id
1 'polypeptide(L)' 'GLESCWAQIRLRAHDETTSAEDYIRDLVGLPEGWKVACVIGIGYGDEHKEGHRREALPWDRLSRNRFD' A
#
# COMPACT_ATOMS: atom_id res chain seq x y z
N GLY A 1 15.17 6.85 -12.40
CA GLY A 1 14.71 5.46 -12.27
C GLY A 1 13.21 5.41 -12.53
N LEU A 2 12.55 4.29 -12.23
CA LEU A 2 11.08 4.24 -12.14
C LEU A 2 10.65 4.54 -10.71
N GLU A 3 9.45 5.10 -10.57
CA GLU A 3 8.78 5.31 -9.30
C GLU A 3 7.63 4.33 -9.12
N SER A 4 7.20 4.14 -7.88
CA SER A 4 6.09 3.26 -7.57
C SER A 4 5.24 3.73 -6.40
N CYS A 5 4.01 3.22 -6.34
CA CYS A 5 3.08 3.48 -5.24
C CYS A 5 2.31 2.20 -4.89
N TRP A 6 2.21 1.91 -3.58
CA TRP A 6 1.38 0.83 -3.05
C TRP A 6 -0.05 1.33 -2.80
N ALA A 7 -1.01 0.74 -3.52
CA ALA A 7 -2.42 0.85 -3.20
C ALA A 7 -2.88 -0.37 -2.40
N GLN A 8 -3.28 -0.16 -1.14
CA GLN A 8 -3.78 -1.23 -0.27
C GLN A 8 -5.15 -1.73 -0.76
N ILE A 9 -5.29 -3.04 -1.00
CA ILE A 9 -6.56 -3.64 -1.45
C ILE A 9 -7.20 -4.51 -0.37
N ARG A 10 -6.43 -5.41 0.24
CA ARG A 10 -6.96 -6.32 1.25
C ARG A 10 -7.58 -5.53 2.41
N LEU A 11 -8.79 -5.94 2.82
CA LEU A 11 -9.60 -5.31 3.88
C LEU A 11 -9.95 -3.83 3.59
N ARG A 12 -10.17 -3.49 2.32
CA ARG A 12 -10.71 -2.19 1.90
C ARG A 12 -12.04 -2.35 1.17
N ALA A 13 -12.91 -1.37 1.34
CA ALA A 13 -14.15 -1.24 0.59
C ALA A 13 -13.87 -0.53 -0.74
N HIS A 14 -14.54 -0.94 -1.81
CA HIS A 14 -14.65 -0.17 -3.04
C HIS A 14 -15.82 0.80 -2.93
N ASP A 15 -16.97 0.30 -2.47
CA ASP A 15 -18.20 1.04 -2.20
C ASP A 15 -18.95 0.44 -0.98
N GLU A 16 -20.20 0.84 -0.76
CA GLU A 16 -21.02 0.38 0.39
C GLU A 16 -21.30 -1.14 0.38
N THR A 17 -21.22 -1.78 -0.77
CA THR A 17 -21.62 -3.17 -1.00
C THR A 17 -20.50 -4.06 -1.52
N THR A 18 -19.47 -3.47 -2.12
CA THR A 18 -18.39 -4.19 -2.82
C THR A 18 -17.06 -3.98 -2.11
N SER A 19 -16.34 -5.07 -1.85
CA SER A 19 -14.95 -4.96 -1.37
C SER A 19 -14.01 -4.59 -2.52
N ALA A 20 -12.91 -3.89 -2.22
CA ALA A 20 -11.89 -3.59 -3.22
C ALA A 20 -11.25 -4.87 -3.78
N GLU A 21 -11.19 -5.94 -2.98
CA GLU A 21 -10.71 -7.24 -3.44
C GLU A 21 -11.63 -7.86 -4.48
N ASP A 22 -12.94 -7.87 -4.23
CA ASP A 22 -13.92 -8.47 -5.14
C ASP A 22 -13.99 -7.68 -6.45
N TYR A 23 -14.03 -6.35 -6.37
CA TYR A 23 -13.98 -5.49 -7.55
C TYR A 23 -12.76 -5.78 -8.45
N ILE A 24 -11.57 -5.85 -7.86
CA ILE A 24 -10.35 -6.11 -8.63
C ILE A 24 -10.32 -7.54 -9.17
N ARG A 25 -10.77 -8.53 -8.37
CA ARG A 25 -10.84 -9.93 -8.81
C ARG A 25 -11.68 -10.06 -10.08
N ASP A 26 -12.85 -9.42 -10.10
CA ASP A 26 -13.75 -9.42 -11.24
C ASP A 26 -13.15 -8.65 -12.43
N LEU A 27 -12.58 -7.47 -12.17
CA LEU A 27 -11.98 -6.62 -13.21
C LEU A 27 -10.86 -7.33 -14.00
N VAL A 28 -10.03 -8.14 -13.32
CA VAL A 28 -8.90 -8.83 -13.96
C VAL A 28 -9.13 -10.33 -14.18
N GLY A 29 -10.33 -10.84 -13.88
CA GLY A 29 -10.69 -12.25 -14.11
C GLY A 29 -9.91 -13.24 -13.24
N LEU A 30 -9.61 -12.89 -11.99
CA LEU A 30 -8.92 -13.79 -11.06
C LEU A 30 -9.88 -14.87 -10.53
N PRO A 31 -9.40 -16.12 -10.33
CA PRO A 31 -10.26 -17.20 -9.82
C PRO A 31 -10.78 -16.94 -8.41
N GLU A 32 -11.97 -17.48 -8.13
CA GLU A 32 -12.54 -17.50 -6.78
C GLU A 32 -11.59 -18.23 -5.81
N GLY A 33 -11.27 -17.60 -4.67
CA GLY A 33 -10.30 -18.09 -3.68
C GLY A 33 -8.93 -17.39 -3.70
N TRP A 34 -8.60 -16.67 -4.78
CA TRP A 34 -7.39 -15.84 -4.82
C TRP A 34 -7.62 -14.51 -4.10
N LYS A 35 -6.59 -14.08 -3.35
CA LYS A 35 -6.63 -12.87 -2.53
C LYS A 35 -5.75 -11.78 -3.13
N VAL A 36 -6.24 -10.53 -3.09
CA VAL A 36 -5.55 -9.37 -3.64
C VAL A 36 -4.99 -8.55 -2.49
N ALA A 37 -3.67 -8.63 -2.27
CA ALA A 37 -3.02 -7.88 -1.20
C ALA A 37 -2.98 -6.36 -1.50
N CYS A 38 -2.49 -6.03 -2.69
CA CYS A 38 -2.28 -4.65 -3.14
C CYS A 38 -2.22 -4.56 -4.66
N VAL A 39 -2.24 -3.33 -5.17
CA VAL A 39 -1.86 -2.98 -6.55
C VAL A 39 -0.66 -2.05 -6.48
N ILE A 40 0.36 -2.30 -7.32
CA ILE A 40 1.55 -1.45 -7.41
C ILE A 40 1.50 -0.68 -8.73
N GLY A 41 1.36 0.64 -8.65
CA GLY A 41 1.59 1.51 -9.80
C GLY A 41 3.09 1.66 -10.04
N ILE A 42 3.54 1.60 -11.30
CA ILE A 42 4.95 1.76 -11.68
C ILE A 42 5.02 2.64 -12.93
N GLY A 43 5.89 3.65 -12.93
CA GLY A 43 6.04 4.56 -14.07
C GLY A 43 7.18 5.55 -13.91
N TYR A 44 7.30 6.46 -14.88
CA TYR A 44 8.14 7.65 -14.73
C TYR A 44 7.39 8.67 -13.89
N GLY A 45 8.01 9.10 -12.78
CA GLY A 45 7.44 10.11 -11.89
C GLY A 45 7.29 11.45 -12.59
N ASP A 46 6.17 12.13 -12.32
CA ASP A 46 5.92 13.52 -12.73
C ASP A 46 6.32 14.52 -11.62
N GLU A 47 6.73 14.00 -10.45
CA GLU A 47 7.17 14.78 -9.29
C GLU A 47 8.45 14.19 -8.70
N HIS A 48 9.27 15.03 -8.08
CA HIS A 48 10.42 14.59 -7.29
C HIS A 48 10.10 14.73 -5.80
N LYS A 49 10.19 13.62 -5.06
CA LYS A 49 10.02 13.63 -3.59
C LYS A 49 11.36 13.54 -2.90
N GLU A 50 11.62 14.51 -2.03
CA GLU A 50 12.80 14.48 -1.17
C GLU A 50 12.76 13.29 -0.20
N GLY A 51 13.94 12.72 0.06
CA GLY A 51 14.09 11.67 1.05
C GLY A 51 13.72 12.14 2.46
N HIS A 52 13.33 11.20 3.31
CA HIS A 52 13.03 11.52 4.71
C HIS A 52 14.28 12.01 5.44
N ARG A 53 14.18 13.20 6.03
CA ARG A 53 15.25 13.78 6.85
C ARG A 53 15.39 13.04 8.18
N ARG A 54 16.60 13.05 8.76
CA ARG A 54 16.89 12.36 10.03
C ARG A 54 16.05 12.88 11.20
N GLU A 55 15.73 14.16 11.19
CA GLU A 55 14.92 14.82 12.21
C GLU A 55 13.45 14.35 12.18
N ALA A 56 13.01 13.74 11.08
CA ALA A 56 11.66 13.19 10.94
C ALA A 56 11.54 11.72 11.39
N LEU A 57 12.65 11.09 11.79
CA LEU A 57 12.62 9.70 12.25
C LEU A 57 11.91 9.60 13.63
N PRO A 58 10.99 8.65 13.82
CA PRO A 58 10.23 8.51 15.06
C PRO A 58 11.05 7.82 16.15
N TRP A 59 11.98 8.56 16.75
CA TRP A 59 12.87 8.05 17.81
C TRP A 59 12.12 7.58 19.07
N ASP A 60 10.90 8.07 19.28
CA ASP A 60 9.96 7.64 20.31
C ASP A 60 9.49 6.19 20.14
N ARG A 61 9.63 5.61 18.95
CA ARG A 61 9.32 4.20 18.68
C ARG A 61 10.49 3.25 18.91
N LEU A 62 11.60 3.75 19.46
CA LEU A 62 12.79 2.96 19.77
C LEU A 62 12.81 2.61 21.27
N SER A 63 12.59 1.33 21.60
CA SER A 63 12.73 0.84 22.98
C SER A 63 14.04 0.05 23.17
N ARG A 64 14.62 0.08 24.38
CA ARG A 64 15.88 -0.61 24.69
C ARG A 64 15.68 -1.64 25.80
N ASN A 65 15.94 -2.91 25.48
CA ASN A 65 15.79 -4.09 26.38
C ASN A 65 14.36 -4.40 26.84
N ARG A 66 13.49 -3.40 26.99
CA ARG A 66 12.07 -3.54 27.29
C ARG A 66 11.24 -2.61 26.41
N PHE A 67 9.95 -2.91 26.30
CA PHE A 67 8.97 -2.08 25.62
C PHE A 67 8.69 -0.85 26.49
N ASP A 68 8.81 0.32 25.88
CA ASP A 68 8.52 1.64 26.46
C ASP A 68 7.31 2.24 25.74
#